data_AF-A0A3A8P227-F1
#
_entry.id   AF-A0A3A8P227-F1
#
_cell.length_a   1.000
_cell.length_b   1.000
_cell.length_c   1.000
_cell.angle_alpha   90.00
_cell.angle_beta   90.00
_cell.angle_gamma   90.00
#
_symmetry.space_group_name_H-M   'P 1'
#
loop_
_entity.id
_entity.type
_entity.pdbx_description
1 polymer ?
#
loop_
_entity_poly.entity_id
_entity_poly.type
_entity_poly.pdbx_seq_one_letter_code
_entity_poly.pdbx_strand_id
1 'polypeptide(L)'
;MSRLFYSRRAERQLQRLPGEARLHLENHLENFALLMRSAVSLEPVLSRLKRSEDGFVMTVEGLQVSFALDTVARVLLVHCVLPVAEDELVTEAGDGPSIPG
;
A
#
# COMPACT_ATOMS: atom_id res chain seq x y z
N MET A 1 -2.81 4.90 -22.23
CA MET A 1 -1.57 5.35 -21.56
C MET A 1 -1.63 4.90 -20.11
N SER A 2 -0.56 4.27 -19.59
CA SER A 2 -0.49 3.89 -18.18
C SER A 2 -0.52 5.13 -17.29
N ARG A 3 -1.28 5.08 -16.19
CA ARG A 3 -1.30 6.11 -15.12
C ARG A 3 -0.75 5.57 -13.80
N LEU A 4 -0.12 4.41 -13.87
CA LEU A 4 0.62 3.77 -12.79
C LEU A 4 2.10 3.86 -13.15
N PHE A 5 2.85 4.55 -12.30
CA PHE A 5 4.29 4.74 -12.46
C PHE A 5 5.02 4.21 -11.24
N TYR A 6 6.23 3.74 -11.47
CA TYR A 6 7.12 3.26 -10.43
C TYR A 6 8.37 4.12 -10.42
N SER A 7 8.83 4.50 -9.23
CA SER A 7 10.18 5.03 -9.08
C SER A 7 11.20 3.94 -9.42
N ARG A 8 12.42 4.34 -9.80
CA ARG A 8 13.53 3.39 -10.01
C ARG A 8 13.79 2.50 -8.79
N ARG A 9 13.52 3.01 -7.58
CA ARG A 9 13.64 2.24 -6.34
C ARG A 9 12.56 1.17 -6.26
N ALA A 10 11.30 1.54 -6.50
CA ALA A 10 10.16 0.63 -6.47
C ALA A 10 10.30 -0.48 -7.53
N GLU A 11 10.74 -0.15 -8.76
CA GLU A 11 10.99 -1.15 -9.81
C GLU A 11 12.00 -2.22 -9.37
N ARG A 12 13.12 -1.79 -8.77
CA ARG A 12 14.14 -2.72 -8.25
C ARG A 12 13.62 -3.57 -7.09
N GLN A 13 12.74 -3.03 -6.26
CA GLN A 13 12.13 -3.77 -5.15
C GLN A 13 11.14 -4.81 -5.67
N LEU A 14 10.27 -4.44 -6.62
CA LEU A 14 9.33 -5.34 -7.28
C LEU A 14 10.04 -6.52 -7.96
N GLN A 15 11.15 -6.27 -8.64
CA GLN A 15 11.96 -7.33 -9.28
C GLN A 15 12.55 -8.34 -8.29
N ARG A 16 12.65 -8.00 -7.01
CA ARG A 16 13.19 -8.88 -5.95
C ARG A 16 12.09 -9.66 -5.22
N LEU A 17 10.83 -9.34 -5.45
CA LEU A 17 9.72 -10.04 -4.81
C LEU A 17 9.53 -11.44 -5.41
N PRO A 18 9.02 -12.41 -4.63
CA PRO A 18 8.51 -13.66 -5.18
C PRO A 18 7.46 -13.39 -6.26
N GLY A 19 7.43 -14.22 -7.30
CA GLY A 19 6.58 -14.00 -8.47
C GLY A 19 5.09 -13.85 -8.14
N GLU A 20 4.60 -14.64 -7.18
CA GLU A 20 3.21 -14.59 -6.70
C GLU A 20 2.91 -13.27 -5.96
N ALA A 21 3.71 -12.92 -4.95
CA ALA A 21 3.57 -11.66 -4.21
C ALA A 21 3.66 -10.43 -5.14
N ARG A 22 4.56 -10.47 -6.12
CA ARG A 22 4.68 -9.45 -7.15
C ARG A 22 3.40 -9.32 -7.98
N LEU A 23 2.87 -10.44 -8.48
CA LEU A 23 1.66 -10.46 -9.29
C LEU A 23 0.46 -9.92 -8.50
N HIS A 24 0.31 -10.31 -7.23
CA HIS A 24 -0.75 -9.80 -6.36
C HIS A 24 -0.66 -8.29 -6.17
N LEU A 25 0.56 -7.79 -5.92
CA LEU A 25 0.79 -6.36 -5.77
C LEU A 25 0.52 -5.60 -7.07
N GLU A 26 1.02 -6.07 -8.21
CA GLU A 26 0.80 -5.45 -9.52
C GLU A 26 -0.71 -5.39 -9.84
N ASN A 27 -1.45 -6.50 -9.65
CA ASN A 27 -2.90 -6.53 -9.83
C ASN A 27 -3.62 -5.56 -8.90
N HIS A 28 -3.22 -5.48 -7.63
CA HIS A 28 -3.84 -4.55 -6.68
C HIS A 28 -3.63 -3.09 -7.11
N LEU A 29 -2.43 -2.73 -7.54
CA LEU A 29 -2.08 -1.38 -8.00
C LEU A 29 -2.77 -1.02 -9.31
N GLU A 30 -2.89 -1.97 -10.25
CA GLU A 30 -3.65 -1.77 -11.48
C GLU A 30 -5.13 -1.56 -11.20
N ASN A 31 -5.73 -2.38 -10.34
CA ASN A 31 -7.13 -2.21 -9.92
C ASN A 31 -7.35 -0.85 -9.24
N PHE A 32 -6.41 -0.42 -8.40
CA PHE A 32 -6.48 0.88 -7.77
C PHE A 32 -6.36 2.02 -8.79
N ALA A 33 -5.45 1.91 -9.76
CA ALA A 33 -5.34 2.86 -10.87
C ALA A 33 -6.60 2.87 -11.77
N LEU A 34 -7.32 1.75 -11.90
CA LEU A 34 -8.62 1.71 -12.58
C LEU A 34 -9.72 2.41 -11.77
N LEU A 35 -9.76 2.22 -10.45
CA LEU A 35 -10.68 2.94 -9.57
C LEU A 35 -10.49 4.46 -9.67
N MET A 36 -9.23 4.92 -9.73
CA MET A 36 -8.88 6.32 -9.98
C MET A 36 -9.48 6.91 -11.27
N ARG A 37 -9.78 6.06 -12.26
CA ARG A 37 -10.41 6.48 -13.51
C ARG A 37 -11.93 6.54 -13.46
N SER A 38 -12.54 5.91 -12.46
CA SER A 38 -13.99 5.89 -12.34
C SER A 38 -14.56 7.29 -12.09
N ALA A 39 -15.85 7.47 -12.36
CA ALA A 39 -16.56 8.72 -12.03
C ALA A 39 -16.93 8.80 -10.53
N VAL A 40 -16.54 7.80 -9.74
CA VAL A 40 -16.87 7.69 -8.33
C VAL A 40 -15.90 8.55 -7.52
N SER A 41 -16.41 9.19 -6.45
CA SER A 41 -15.55 9.91 -5.51
C SER A 41 -14.57 8.95 -4.86
N LEU A 42 -13.28 9.33 -4.87
CA LEU A 42 -12.19 8.57 -4.26
C LEU A 42 -12.03 8.88 -2.77
N GLU A 43 -12.69 9.92 -2.29
CA GLU A 43 -12.59 10.41 -0.93
C GLU A 43 -12.84 9.34 0.16
N PRO A 44 -13.83 8.43 0.02
CA PRO A 44 -14.03 7.35 0.99
C PRO A 44 -12.89 6.32 1.02
N VAL A 45 -12.15 6.18 -0.08
CA VAL A 45 -11.00 5.27 -0.16
C VAL A 45 -9.77 5.96 0.41
N LEU A 46 -9.55 7.22 0.01
CA LEU A 46 -8.41 8.02 0.48
C LEU A 46 -8.46 8.31 1.98
N SER A 47 -9.66 8.41 2.58
CA SER A 47 -9.83 8.60 4.02
C SER A 47 -9.44 7.39 4.85
N ARG A 48 -9.39 6.20 4.25
CA ARG A 48 -9.01 4.93 4.92
C ARG A 48 -7.53 4.60 4.77
N LEU A 49 -6.82 5.32 3.90
CA LEU A 49 -5.39 5.10 3.67
C LEU A 49 -4.55 5.81 4.73
N LYS A 50 -3.48 5.16 5.18
CA LYS A 50 -2.52 5.77 6.12
C LYS A 50 -1.77 6.87 5.38
N ARG A 51 -1.83 8.10 5.89
CA ARG A 51 -1.06 9.23 5.34
C ARG A 51 0.38 9.18 5.85
N SER A 52 1.30 9.60 4.99
CA SER A 52 2.72 9.77 5.28
C SER A 52 3.17 11.14 4.74
N GLU A 53 4.37 11.59 5.11
CA GLU A 53 4.94 12.88 4.66
C GLU A 53 4.99 12.97 3.13
N ASP A 54 5.29 11.85 2.46
CA ASP A 54 5.43 11.77 1.01
C ASP A 54 4.16 11.30 0.28
N GLY A 55 3.02 11.15 0.97
CA GLY A 55 1.76 10.72 0.37
C GLY A 55 0.97 9.70 1.21
N PHE A 56 0.84 8.49 0.69
CA PHE A 56 0.03 7.43 1.29
C PHE A 56 0.82 6.13 1.44
N VAL A 57 0.40 5.34 2.41
CA VAL A 57 0.91 4.00 2.67
C VAL A 57 -0.27 3.04 2.75
N MET A 58 -0.14 1.89 2.09
CA MET A 58 -1.07 0.77 2.20
C MET A 58 -0.30 -0.54 2.41
N THR A 59 -0.99 -1.53 2.95
CA THR A 59 -0.45 -2.89 3.07
C THR A 59 -1.21 -3.81 2.13
N VAL A 60 -0.48 -4.58 1.32
CA VAL A 60 -1.02 -5.56 0.37
C VAL A 60 -0.25 -6.86 0.57
N GLU A 61 -0.91 -7.93 1.03
CA GLU A 61 -0.30 -9.27 1.18
C GLU A 61 1.06 -9.25 1.91
N GLY A 62 1.15 -8.57 3.04
CA GLY A 62 2.39 -8.46 3.83
C GLY A 62 3.45 -7.52 3.23
N LEU A 63 3.12 -6.75 2.19
CA LEU A 63 3.97 -5.71 1.61
C LEU A 63 3.43 -4.33 1.96
N GLN A 64 4.28 -3.50 2.54
CA GLN A 64 4.03 -2.08 2.71
C GLN A 64 4.39 -1.35 1.41
N VAL A 65 3.44 -0.59 0.90
CA VAL A 65 3.54 0.15 -0.36
C VAL A 65 3.38 1.63 -0.07
N SER A 66 4.42 2.42 -0.36
CA SER A 66 4.39 3.87 -0.26
C SER A 66 4.18 4.48 -1.64
N PHE A 67 3.19 5.36 -1.78
CA PHE A 67 2.82 5.95 -3.06
C PHE A 67 2.25 7.36 -2.91
N ALA A 68 2.44 8.17 -3.95
CA ALA A 68 1.77 9.44 -4.11
C ALA A 68 0.64 9.34 -5.14
N LEU A 69 -0.33 10.22 -5.00
CA LEU A 69 -1.49 10.28 -5.88
C LEU A 69 -1.73 11.72 -6.33
N ASP A 70 -1.88 11.90 -7.64
CA ASP A 70 -2.44 13.10 -8.22
C ASP A 70 -3.88 12.80 -8.65
N THR A 71 -4.85 13.36 -7.95
CA THR A 71 -6.29 13.14 -8.22
C THR A 71 -6.79 13.90 -9.43
N VAL A 72 -6.13 14.99 -9.83
CA VAL A 72 -6.49 15.80 -11.01
C VAL A 72 -6.00 15.10 -12.27
N ALA A 73 -4.71 14.71 -12.30
CA ALA A 73 -4.13 13.92 -13.38
C ALA A 73 -4.60 12.44 -13.34
N ARG A 74 -5.16 12.00 -12.20
CA ARG A 74 -5.52 10.61 -11.88
C ARG A 74 -4.34 9.67 -12.08
N VAL A 75 -3.20 10.04 -11.53
CA VAL A 75 -1.92 9.32 -11.63
C VAL A 75 -1.52 8.78 -10.28
N LEU A 76 -1.05 7.52 -10.26
CA LEU A 76 -0.45 6.85 -9.11
C LEU A 76 1.06 6.71 -9.34
N LEU A 77 1.86 7.16 -8.37
CA LEU A 77 3.31 7.00 -8.37
C LEU A 77 3.74 6.17 -7.16
N VAL A 78 4.24 4.97 -7.40
CA VAL A 78 4.77 4.10 -6.34
C VAL A 78 6.23 4.46 -6.07
N HIS A 79 6.52 4.83 -4.83
CA HIS A 79 7.86 5.24 -4.40
C HIS A 79 8.66 4.08 -3.83
N CYS A 80 8.02 3.23 -3.02
CA CYS A 80 8.69 2.20 -2.25
C CYS A 80 7.77 0.99 -2.05
N VAL A 81 8.35 -0.21 -2.11
CA VAL A 81 7.71 -1.48 -1.77
C VAL A 81 8.64 -2.25 -0.84
N LEU A 82 8.17 -2.57 0.36
CA LEU A 82 8.95 -3.28 1.38
C LEU A 82 8.09 -4.37 2.03
N PRO A 83 8.67 -5.50 2.45
CA PRO A 83 8.00 -6.39 3.38
C PRO A 83 7.61 -5.64 4.67
N VAL A 84 6.43 -5.90 5.19
CA VAL A 84 6.05 -5.46 6.54
C VAL A 84 6.96 -6.20 7.52
N ALA A 85 7.64 -5.48 8.41
CA ALA A 85 8.40 -6.12 9.48
C ALA A 85 7.42 -6.83 10.43
N GLU A 86 7.69 -8.10 10.75
CA GLU A 86 6.81 -8.92 11.61
C GLU A 86 6.60 -8.32 13.01
N ASP A 87 7.42 -7.37 13.45
CA ASP A 87 7.29 -6.64 14.71
C ASP A 87 6.04 -5.73 14.82
N GLU A 88 5.43 -5.31 13.70
CA GLU A 88 4.19 -4.51 13.72
C GLU A 88 2.90 -5.36 13.79
N LEU A 89 3.00 -6.69 13.92
CA LEU A 89 1.84 -7.59 14.09
C LEU A 89 1.50 -7.86 15.58
N VAL A 90 2.23 -7.29 16.53
CA VAL A 90 1.96 -7.43 17.98
C VAL A 90 1.39 -6.15 18.56
N THR A 91 0.21 -5.74 18.11
CA THR A 91 -0.69 -4.90 18.92
C THR A 91 -2.12 -5.36 18.68
N GLU A 92 -2.50 -6.47 19.32
CA GLU A 92 -3.71 -6.58 20.14
C GLU A 92 -3.77 -7.98 20.78
N ALA A 93 -4.17 -8.00 22.07
CA ALA A 93 -4.35 -9.16 22.95
C ALA A 93 -3.10 -9.76 23.64
N GLY A 94 -2.38 -8.92 24.38
CA GLY A 94 -1.58 -9.36 25.52
C GLY A 94 -2.00 -8.61 26.78
N ASP A 95 -3.13 -9.00 27.40
CA ASP A 95 -3.23 -8.87 28.85
C ASP A 95 -4.14 -9.95 29.45
N GLY A 96 -3.51 -10.79 30.26
CA GLY A 96 -4.16 -11.75 31.12
C GLY A 96 -3.08 -12.48 31.92
N PRO A 97 -3.38 -13.02 33.11
CA PRO A 97 -4.25 -12.51 34.17
C PRO A 97 -3.40 -12.05 35.38
N SER A 98 -3.98 -11.28 36.30
CA SER A 98 -3.42 -11.16 37.66
C SER A 98 -4.54 -11.11 38.67
N ILE A 99 -4.85 -12.28 39.22
CA ILE A 99 -5.54 -12.45 40.49
C ILE A 99 -4.55 -12.06 41.59
N PRO A 100 -4.93 -11.21 42.54
CA PRO A 100 -4.32 -11.24 43.86
C PRO A 100 -5.36 -11.52 44.95
N GLY A 101 -5.02 -12.48 45.82
CA GLY A 101 -5.34 -12.50 47.26
C GLY A 101 -6.79 -12.58 47.68
#